data_AF-A0A0R0E6Q0-F1
#
_entry.id   AF-A0A0R0E6Q0-F1
#
_cell.length_a   1.000
_cell.length_b   1.000
_cell.length_c   1.000
_cell.angle_alpha   90.00
_cell.angle_beta   90.00
_cell.angle_gamma   90.00
#
_symmetry.space_group_name_H-M   'P 1'
#
loop_
_entity.id
_entity.type
_entity.pdbx_description
1 polymer ?
#
loop_
_entity_poly.entity_id
_entity_poly.type
_entity_poly.pdbx_seq_one_letter_code
_entity_poly.pdbx_strand_id
1 'polypeptide(L)'
;MSDPRQRDLDTLLRREFEGPVADGGFSDRVMRQLPPRRSLRWPLWLGLSAGASAAGLALARTPLLRIGWQDWLAGQSSAAGIGMWLMAMGVAWLAAAWALSAAAPR
;
A
#
# COMPACT_ATOMS: atom_id res chain seq x y z
N MET A 1 -18.37 -6.18 2.55
CA MET A 1 -19.64 -6.55 3.22
C MET A 1 -20.14 -7.83 2.57
N SER A 2 -19.91 -8.98 3.20
CA SER A 2 -20.29 -10.29 2.65
C SER A 2 -21.80 -10.50 2.77
N ASP A 3 -22.43 -10.95 1.68
CA ASP A 3 -23.88 -11.18 1.56
C ASP A 3 -24.39 -12.07 2.72
N PRO A 4 -25.49 -11.74 3.41
CA PRO A 4 -26.11 -12.61 4.42
C PRO A 4 -26.36 -14.05 3.94
N ARG A 5 -26.64 -14.27 2.66
CA ARG A 5 -26.81 -15.63 2.10
C ARG A 5 -25.52 -16.44 2.10
N GLN A 6 -24.38 -15.77 1.92
CA GLN A 6 -23.07 -16.40 1.91
C GLN A 6 -22.65 -16.85 3.31
N ARG A 7 -23.06 -16.11 4.35
CA ARG A 7 -22.86 -16.50 5.75
C ARG A 7 -23.67 -17.73 6.13
N ASP A 8 -24.90 -17.85 5.63
CA ASP A 8 -25.75 -19.03 5.89
C ASP A 8 -25.18 -20.29 5.24
N LEU A 9 -24.71 -20.16 3.99
CA LEU A 9 -24.05 -21.24 3.25
C LEU A 9 -22.74 -21.69 3.92
N ASP A 10 -21.90 -20.76 4.36
CA ASP A 10 -20.67 -21.07 5.11
C ASP A 10 -20.96 -21.80 6.42
N THR A 11 -22.06 -21.44 7.09
CA THR A 11 -22.47 -22.06 8.34
C THR A 11 -22.98 -23.49 8.12
N LEU A 12 -23.75 -23.72 7.05
CA LEU A 12 -24.21 -25.05 6.65
C LEU A 12 -23.04 -25.94 6.20
N LEU A 13 -22.11 -25.41 5.41
CA LEU A 13 -20.93 -26.14 4.93
C LEU A 13 -19.99 -26.55 6.07
N ARG A 14 -19.75 -25.67 7.04
CA ARG A 14 -18.93 -25.98 8.23
C ARG A 14 -19.58 -26.99 9.16
N ARG A 15 -20.91 -27.05 9.18
CA ARG A 15 -21.66 -27.99 10.01
C ARG A 15 -21.64 -29.40 9.45
N GLU A 16 -21.67 -29.54 8.12
CA GLU A 16 -21.70 -30.84 7.44
C GLU A 16 -20.29 -31.39 7.16
N PHE A 17 -19.31 -30.52 6.94
CA PHE A 17 -17.92 -30.89 6.68
C PHE A 17 -17.00 -30.37 7.80
N GLU A 18 -16.87 -31.18 8.85
CA GLU A 18 -16.04 -30.89 10.01
C GLU A 18 -14.56 -31.21 9.69
N GLY A 19 -13.91 -30.37 8.88
CA GLY A 19 -12.48 -30.47 8.60
C GLY A 19 -12.10 -30.21 7.15
N PRO A 20 -10.78 -30.12 6.85
CA PRO A 20 -10.30 -29.98 5.48
C PRO A 20 -10.76 -31.18 4.65
N VAL A 21 -11.64 -30.94 3.69
CA VAL A 21 -12.08 -31.95 2.72
C VAL A 21 -10.85 -32.47 1.98
N ALA A 22 -10.73 -33.79 1.86
CA ALA A 22 -9.60 -34.39 1.16
C ALA A 22 -9.73 -34.11 -0.35
N ASP A 23 -9.10 -33.04 -0.82
CA ASP A 23 -9.16 -32.59 -2.22
C ASP A 23 -8.47 -33.53 -3.22
N GLY A 24 -7.90 -34.67 -2.78
CA GLY A 24 -7.21 -35.62 -3.66
C GLY A 24 -6.08 -35.01 -4.51
N GLY A 25 -5.47 -33.91 -4.03
CA GLY A 25 -4.48 -33.15 -4.77
C GLY A 25 -5.03 -32.38 -5.99
N PHE A 26 -6.34 -32.14 -6.06
CA PHE A 26 -6.97 -31.25 -7.04
C PHE A 26 -6.46 -29.82 -6.88
N SER A 27 -6.55 -29.27 -5.67
CA SER A 27 -6.07 -27.93 -5.32
C SER A 27 -4.58 -27.74 -5.66
N ASP A 28 -3.76 -28.77 -5.44
CA ASP A 28 -2.33 -28.76 -5.75
C ASP A 28 -2.03 -28.82 -7.26
N ARG A 29 -2.83 -29.58 -8.03
CA ARG A 29 -2.76 -29.58 -9.51
C ARG A 29 -3.20 -28.25 -10.11
N VAL A 30 -4.26 -27.65 -9.57
CA VAL A 30 -4.73 -26.33 -9.99
C VAL A 30 -3.68 -25.26 -9.69
N MET A 31 -3.11 -25.27 -8.49
CA MET A 31 -2.05 -24.33 -8.09
C MET A 31 -0.80 -24.45 -8.97
N ARG A 32 -0.44 -25.66 -9.42
CA ARG A 32 0.67 -25.88 -10.36
C ARG A 32 0.40 -25.43 -11.79
N GLN A 33 -0.87 -25.36 -12.21
CA GLN A 33 -1.28 -24.92 -13.55
C GLN A 33 -1.56 -23.41 -13.63
N LEU A 34 -1.68 -22.72 -12.48
CA LEU A 34 -1.86 -21.28 -12.45
C LEU A 34 -0.58 -20.58 -12.97
N PRO A 35 -0.71 -19.64 -13.92
CA PRO A 35 0.44 -18.90 -14.42
C PRO A 35 1.13 -18.19 -13.25
N PRO A 36 2.48 -18.15 -13.22
CA PRO A 36 3.22 -17.55 -12.14
C PRO A 36 2.73 -16.12 -11.94
N ARG A 37 2.21 -15.81 -10.74
CA ARG A 37 1.80 -14.46 -10.38
C ARG A 37 3.02 -13.56 -10.57
N ARG A 38 3.04 -12.80 -11.67
CA ARG A 38 4.08 -11.81 -11.94
C ARG A 38 4.13 -10.89 -10.73
N SER A 39 5.22 -10.94 -9.97
CA SER A 39 5.39 -10.03 -8.85
C SER A 39 5.46 -8.62 -9.44
N LEU A 40 4.40 -7.84 -9.31
CA LEU A 40 4.32 -6.44 -9.76
C LEU A 40 5.20 -5.50 -8.92
N ARG A 41 6.23 -6.02 -8.23
CA ARG A 41 7.15 -5.23 -7.41
C ARG A 41 7.92 -4.21 -8.28
N TRP A 42 8.25 -4.57 -9.52
CA TRP A 42 9.07 -3.73 -10.40
C TRP A 42 8.40 -2.41 -10.86
N PRO A 43 7.14 -2.41 -11.36
CA PRO A 43 6.46 -1.16 -11.72
C PRO A 43 6.15 -0.25 -10.51
N LEU A 44 6.05 -0.83 -9.31
CA LEU A 44 5.82 -0.09 -8.06
C LEU A 44 7.02 0.77 -7.65
N TRP A 45 8.23 0.20 -7.71
CA TRP A 45 9.46 0.96 -7.41
C TRP A 45 9.70 2.08 -8.42
N LEU A 46 9.40 1.84 -9.70
CA LEU A 46 9.47 2.87 -10.74
C LEU A 46 8.49 4.01 -10.46
N GLY A 47 7.22 3.72 -10.16
CA GLY A 47 6.24 4.74 -9.80
C GLY A 47 6.62 5.55 -8.56
N LEU A 48 7.15 4.89 -7.53
CA LEU A 48 7.61 5.55 -6.30
C LEU A 48 8.80 6.47 -6.57
N SER A 49 9.79 5.99 -7.32
CA SER A 49 10.98 6.79 -7.67
C SER A 49 10.64 7.99 -8.54
N ALA A 50 9.72 7.84 -9.49
CA ALA A 50 9.26 8.92 -10.35
C ALA A 50 8.49 9.97 -9.55
N GLY A 51 7.59 9.55 -8.65
CA GLY A 51 6.86 10.46 -7.76
C GLY A 51 7.78 11.22 -6.82
N ALA A 52 8.75 10.52 -6.19
CA ALA A 52 9.73 11.16 -5.30
C ALA A 52 10.63 12.16 -6.04
N SER A 53 11.06 11.82 -7.26
CA SER A 53 11.89 12.70 -8.09
C SER A 53 11.12 13.94 -8.54
N ALA A 54 9.86 13.78 -8.97
CA ALA A 54 9.01 14.89 -9.37
C ALA A 54 8.69 15.81 -8.18
N ALA A 55 8.40 15.24 -7.00
CA ALA A 55 8.18 16.00 -5.78
C ALA A 55 9.45 16.76 -5.35
N GLY A 56 10.61 16.12 -5.41
CA GLY A 56 11.90 16.75 -5.12
C GLY A 56 12.23 17.91 -6.06
N LEU A 57 11.98 17.75 -7.37
CA LEU A 57 12.16 18.81 -8.37
C LEU A 57 11.19 19.98 -8.19
N ALA A 58 9.94 19.68 -7.81
CA ALA A 58 8.95 20.71 -7.51
C ALA A 58 9.32 21.50 -6.24
N LEU A 59 9.82 20.83 -5.21
CA LEU A 59 10.30 21.50 -4.00
C LEU A 59 11.58 22.29 -4.24
N ALA A 60 12.52 21.78 -5.03
CA ALA A 60 13.76 22.49 -5.36
C ALA A 60 13.51 23.82 -6.10
N ARG A 61 12.39 23.93 -6.83
CA ARG A 61 11.97 25.16 -7.51
C ARG A 61 11.26 26.16 -6.62
N THR A 62 10.89 25.80 -5.39
CA THR A 62 10.20 26.73 -4.49
C THR A 62 11.16 27.38 -3.49
N PRO A 63 11.04 28.70 -3.24
CA PRO A 63 11.87 29.39 -2.26
C PRO A 63 11.64 28.88 -0.83
N LEU A 64 10.54 28.16 -0.59
CA LEU A 64 10.15 27.53 0.67
C LEU A 64 11.20 26.55 1.20
N LEU A 65 11.87 25.79 0.34
CA LEU A 65 12.89 24.84 0.78
C LEU A 65 14.11 25.55 1.36
N ARG A 66 14.52 26.65 0.72
CA ARG A 66 15.65 27.47 1.16
C ARG A 66 15.33 28.26 2.43
N ILE A 67 14.13 28.84 2.50
CA ILE A 67 13.66 29.57 3.69
C ILE A 67 13.53 28.61 4.87
N GLY A 68 12.90 27.44 4.66
CA GLY A 68 12.80 26.41 5.69
C GLY A 68 14.16 25.87 6.15
N TRP A 69 15.13 25.74 5.25
CA TRP A 69 16.50 25.33 5.60
C TRP A 69 17.24 26.38 6.44
N GLN A 70 17.10 27.66 6.09
CA GLN A 70 17.68 28.76 6.87
C GLN A 70 17.01 28.91 8.24
N ASP A 71 15.68 28.79 8.29
CA ASP A 71 14.91 28.87 9.54
C ASP A 71 15.21 27.68 10.46
N TRP A 72 15.41 26.49 9.89
CA TRP A 72 15.80 25.29 10.64
C TRP A 72 17.21 25.42 11.24
N LEU A 73 18.18 25.95 10.47
CA LEU A 73 19.51 26.29 10.98
C LEU A 73 19.48 27.39 12.05
N ALA A 74 18.49 28.29 11.99
CA ALA A 74 18.24 29.30 13.00
C ALA A 74 17.49 28.78 14.24
N GLY A 75 17.10 27.50 14.27
CA GLY A 75 16.34 26.90 15.37
C GLY A 75 14.90 27.38 15.47
N GLN A 76 14.37 28.02 14.43
CA GLN A 76 13.03 28.59 14.39
C GLN A 76 12.06 27.64 13.69
N SER A 77 10.94 27.32 14.35
CA SER A 77 9.87 26.52 13.77
C SER A 77 9.05 27.37 12.79
N SER A 78 9.56 27.51 11.58
CA SER A 78 8.92 28.27 10.50
C SER A 78 7.73 27.53 9.89
N ALA A 79 6.79 28.29 9.29
CA ALA A 79 5.67 27.75 8.52
C ALA A 79 6.14 26.80 7.40
N ALA A 80 7.35 26.99 6.89
CA ALA A 80 7.98 26.07 5.94
C ALA A 80 8.28 24.69 6.57
N GLY A 81 8.70 24.65 7.84
CA GLY A 81 8.89 23.42 8.58
C GLY A 81 7.59 22.66 8.82
N ILE A 82 6.50 23.38 9.13
CA ILE A 82 5.15 22.81 9.24
C ILE A 82 4.71 22.22 7.89
N GLY A 83 4.95 22.94 6.79
CA GLY A 83 4.68 22.44 5.44
C GLY A 83 5.46 21.17 5.09
N MET A 84 6.73 21.09 5.50
CA MET A 84 7.56 19.91 5.28
C MET A 84 7.07 18.70 6.08
N TRP A 85 6.66 18.91 7.34
CA TRP A 85 6.03 17.87 8.16
C TRP A 85 4.70 17.38 7.57
N LEU A 86 3.83 18.29 7.13
CA LEU A 86 2.58 17.94 6.46
C LEU A 86 2.81 17.13 5.19
N MET A 87 3.83 17.49 4.41
CA MET A 87 4.19 16.77 3.20
C MET A 87 4.72 15.37 3.51
N ALA A 88 5.60 15.24 4.51
CA ALA A 88 6.09 13.94 4.98
C ALA A 88 4.94 13.06 5.51
N MET A 89 4.00 13.65 6.25
CA MET A 89 2.81 12.95 6.75
C MET A 89 1.92 12.48 5.59
N GLY A 90 1.71 13.32 4.57
CA GLY A 90 0.96 12.99 3.37
C GLY A 90 1.61 11.84 2.58
N VAL A 91 2.92 11.86 2.41
CA VAL A 91 3.68 10.77 1.76
C VAL A 91 3.58 9.48 2.59
N ALA A 92 3.69 9.55 3.92
CA ALA A 92 3.53 8.39 4.80
C ALA A 92 2.12 7.81 4.74
N TRP A 93 1.08 8.66 4.69
CA TRP A 93 -0.30 8.24 4.52
C TRP A 93 -0.54 7.57 3.17
N LEU A 94 0.00 8.15 2.09
CA LEU A 94 -0.08 7.57 0.77
C LEU A 94 0.60 6.20 0.74
N ALA A 95 1.79 6.08 1.33
CA ALA A 95 2.52 4.82 1.45
C ALA A 95 1.74 3.78 2.26
N ALA A 96 1.10 4.18 3.36
CA ALA A 96 0.25 3.29 4.17
C ALA A 96 -1.00 2.84 3.40
N ALA A 97 -1.70 3.75 2.72
CA ALA A 97 -2.85 3.43 1.89
C ALA A 97 -2.47 2.47 0.74
N TRP A 98 -1.30 2.65 0.16
CA TRP A 98 -0.74 1.74 -0.84
C TRP A 98 -0.36 0.37 -0.25
N ALA A 99 0.23 0.32 0.94
CA ALA A 99 0.53 -0.94 1.61
C ALA A 99 -0.75 -1.72 1.95
N LEU A 100 -1.80 -1.02 2.40
CA LEU A 100 -3.12 -1.58 2.68
C LEU A 100 -3.81 -2.10 1.42
N SER A 101 -3.76 -1.34 0.31
CA SER A 101 -4.36 -1.77 -0.96
C SER A 101 -3.59 -2.96 -1.59
N ALA A 102 -2.28 -3.03 -1.38
CA ALA A 102 -1.46 -4.17 -1.78
C ALA A 102 -1.67 -5.42 -0.91
N ALA A 103 -2.09 -5.24 0.34
CA ALA A 103 -2.38 -6.32 1.28
C ALA A 103 -3.82 -6.85 1.20
N ALA A 104 -4.71 -6.15 0.49
CA ALA A 104 -6.09 -6.60 0.30
C ALA A 104 -6.14 -7.84 -0.61
N PRO A 105 -6.62 -9.01 -0.14
CA PRO A 105 -6.84 -10.16 -1.00
C PRO A 105 -7.97 -9.82 -1.99
N ARG A 106 -7.67 -9.97 -3.28
CA ARG A 106 -8.69 -9.99 -4.34
C ARG A 106 -9.44 -11.30 -4.31
#